data_AF-A0AAU8JJC5-F1
#
_entry.id   AF-A0AAU8JJC5-F1
#
_cell.length_a   1.000
_cell.length_b   1.000
_cell.length_c   1.000
_cell.angle_alpha   90.00
_cell.angle_beta   90.00
_cell.angle_gamma   90.00
#
_symmetry.space_group_name_H-M   'P 1'
#
loop_
_entity.id
_entity.type
_entity.pdbx_description
1 polymer ?
#
loop_
_entity_poly.entity_id
_entity_poly.type
_entity_poly.pdbx_seq_one_letter_code
_entity_poly.pdbx_strand_id
1 'polypeptide(L)'
;MVVSTGQQAATQLTHSLRAKHPKKHNHYGFKDFFHFDAAQGSITDWNQSRNILTSEDFIIGLVEGLEEEVGPASSVIMYTIGEEWGNKDAAFFKEWFEKEYEREVRQTNLMFLLETWWWPFTSQGWGRWEVDLSDRKHGFMFINLFDSAVARTLGDVGKPVCYIYAGLFAGFFSCLVKKPLSCIELQCYSMGETYCKFLIGNKDRIDAAAFWQNEGATANDIQRRMQSGDRLK
;
A
#
# COMPACT_ATOMS: atom_id res chain seq x y z
N MET A 1 -11.76 -4.76 -31.93
CA MET A 1 -10.78 -4.69 -33.03
C MET A 1 -10.34 -3.24 -33.14
N VAL A 2 -9.27 -2.88 -32.44
CA VAL A 2 -8.64 -1.55 -32.55
C VAL A 2 -7.26 -1.78 -33.13
N VAL A 3 -7.05 -1.16 -34.28
CA VAL A 3 -5.87 -1.32 -35.13
C VAL A 3 -4.67 -0.68 -34.41
N SER A 4 -3.71 -1.53 -34.02
CA SER A 4 -2.39 -1.08 -33.59
C SER A 4 -1.69 -0.42 -34.77
N THR A 5 -1.47 0.89 -34.67
CA THR A 5 -0.61 1.64 -35.58
C THR A 5 0.61 2.11 -34.80
N GLY A 6 1.79 1.69 -35.28
CA GLY A 6 3.07 2.31 -34.94
C GLY A 6 3.70 1.89 -33.61
N GLN A 7 4.55 0.86 -33.66
CA GLN A 7 5.74 0.83 -32.78
C GLN A 7 6.64 2.01 -33.17
N GLN A 8 6.37 3.20 -32.63
CA GLN A 8 7.44 4.17 -32.41
C GLN A 8 8.20 3.69 -31.18
N ALA A 9 9.50 3.47 -31.34
CA ALA A 9 10.39 3.19 -30.22
C ALA A 9 10.20 4.28 -29.17
N ALA A 10 9.56 3.93 -28.05
CA ALA A 10 9.42 4.82 -26.92
C ALA A 10 10.84 5.26 -26.54
N THR A 11 11.17 6.52 -26.85
CA THR A 11 12.41 7.11 -26.38
C THR A 11 12.35 6.96 -24.86
N GLN A 12 13.23 6.18 -24.27
CA GLN A 12 13.25 5.98 -22.82
C GLN A 12 13.44 7.35 -22.17
N LEU A 13 12.33 7.96 -21.75
CA LEU A 13 12.29 9.25 -21.07
C LEU A 13 13.05 9.06 -19.77
N THR A 14 14.33 9.42 -19.81
CA THR A 14 15.22 9.24 -18.68
C THR A 14 15.06 10.45 -17.78
N HIS A 15 14.64 10.22 -16.54
CA HIS A 15 14.46 11.27 -15.54
C HIS A 15 15.71 12.17 -15.49
N SER A 16 15.55 13.46 -15.76
CA SER A 16 16.68 14.38 -16.00
C SER A 16 17.66 14.46 -14.82
N LEU A 17 17.14 14.37 -13.59
CA LEU A 17 17.96 14.33 -12.38
C LEU A 17 18.69 12.97 -12.23
N ARG A 18 18.07 11.87 -12.63
CA ARG A 18 18.66 10.52 -12.58
C ARG A 18 19.80 10.40 -13.60
N ALA A 19 19.62 10.99 -14.78
CA ALA A 19 20.66 11.07 -15.81
C ALA A 19 21.89 11.85 -15.31
N LYS A 20 21.69 12.93 -14.54
CA LYS A 20 22.78 13.75 -13.98
C LYS A 20 23.42 13.13 -12.73
N HIS A 21 22.62 12.47 -11.88
CA HIS A 21 23.04 11.92 -10.60
C HIS A 21 22.52 10.48 -10.41
N PRO A 22 23.09 9.49 -11.12
CA PRO A 22 22.57 8.12 -11.12
C PRO A 22 22.69 7.40 -9.78
N LYS A 23 23.49 7.93 -8.83
CA LYS A 23 23.67 7.38 -7.48
C LYS A 23 22.94 8.17 -6.38
N LYS A 24 21.99 9.03 -6.76
CA LYS A 24 21.21 9.83 -5.80
C LYS A 24 20.08 8.96 -5.22
N HIS A 25 20.13 8.68 -3.93
CA HIS A 25 19.09 7.89 -3.24
C HIS A 25 18.09 8.72 -2.43
N ASN A 26 18.34 10.02 -2.23
CA ASN A 26 17.43 10.95 -1.57
C ASN A 26 16.58 11.73 -2.59
N HIS A 27 15.83 11.03 -3.44
CA HIS A 27 15.09 11.60 -4.57
C HIS A 27 13.57 11.69 -4.36
N TYR A 28 13.06 11.35 -3.18
CA TYR A 28 11.61 11.30 -2.86
C TYR A 28 10.93 12.66 -2.60
N GLY A 29 11.65 13.77 -2.81
CA GLY A 29 11.00 15.08 -2.85
C GLY A 29 10.16 15.22 -4.12
N PHE A 30 8.97 15.82 -4.04
CA PHE A 30 8.03 15.93 -5.18
C PHE A 30 8.68 16.32 -6.52
N LYS A 31 9.54 17.35 -6.52
CA LYS A 31 10.23 17.84 -7.73
C LYS A 31 11.35 16.92 -8.23
N ASP A 32 11.91 16.10 -7.35
CA ASP A 32 13.03 15.20 -7.62
C ASP A 32 12.55 13.80 -8.01
N PHE A 33 11.36 13.40 -7.55
CA PHE A 33 10.78 12.08 -7.77
C PHE A 33 10.02 11.99 -9.09
N PHE A 34 9.24 13.03 -9.43
CA PHE A 34 8.39 13.04 -10.61
C PHE A 34 9.05 13.75 -11.80
N HIS A 35 8.85 13.16 -12.98
CA HIS A 35 9.13 13.76 -14.26
C HIS A 35 7.84 14.06 -15.01
N PHE A 36 7.67 15.31 -15.41
CA PHE A 36 6.52 15.79 -16.17
C PHE A 36 6.93 16.01 -17.62
N ASP A 37 6.35 15.23 -18.54
CA ASP A 37 6.45 15.48 -19.98
C ASP A 37 5.16 16.15 -20.45
N ALA A 38 5.21 17.49 -20.53
CA ALA A 38 4.09 18.30 -20.98
C ALA A 38 3.76 18.12 -22.47
N ALA A 39 4.72 17.68 -23.30
CA ALA A 39 4.49 17.47 -24.72
C ALA A 39 3.68 16.19 -24.96
N GLN A 40 3.92 15.15 -24.16
CA GLN A 40 3.19 13.88 -24.24
C GLN A 40 2.02 13.76 -23.24
N GLY A 41 1.87 14.72 -22.33
CA GLY A 41 0.87 14.65 -21.26
C GLY A 41 1.10 13.46 -20.32
N SER A 42 2.36 13.12 -20.06
CA SER A 42 2.72 11.97 -19.24
C SER A 42 3.49 12.39 -17.98
N ILE A 43 3.25 11.65 -16.90
CA ILE A 43 3.99 11.79 -15.65
C ILE A 43 4.63 10.43 -15.39
N THR A 44 5.93 10.42 -15.21
CA THR A 44 6.68 9.23 -14.76
C THR A 44 7.40 9.54 -13.47
N ASP A 45 7.79 8.51 -12.71
CA ASP A 45 8.62 8.70 -11.52
C ASP A 45 10.05 8.19 -11.70
N TRP A 46 10.87 8.36 -10.65
CA TRP A 46 12.26 7.90 -10.60
C TRP A 46 12.41 6.43 -10.98
N ASN A 47 11.43 5.60 -10.62
CA ASN A 47 11.39 4.17 -10.83
C ASN A 47 10.83 3.80 -12.22
N GLN A 48 10.53 4.79 -13.06
CA GLN A 48 9.95 4.63 -14.40
C GLN A 48 8.49 4.16 -14.40
N SER A 49 7.79 4.26 -13.26
CA SER A 49 6.35 4.01 -13.23
C SER A 49 5.61 5.18 -13.86
N ARG A 50 4.53 4.89 -14.60
CA ARG A 50 3.62 5.92 -15.11
C ARG A 50 2.63 6.30 -14.02
N ASN A 51 2.50 7.59 -13.78
CA ASN A 51 1.65 8.14 -12.74
C ASN A 51 0.51 8.95 -13.37
N ILE A 52 -0.60 9.03 -12.63
CA ILE A 52 -1.68 9.99 -12.86
C ILE A 52 -1.83 10.84 -11.60
N LEU A 53 -2.18 12.11 -11.78
CA LEU A 53 -2.56 12.99 -10.67
C LEU A 53 -4.07 13.10 -10.67
N THR A 54 -4.67 12.87 -9.51
CA THR A 54 -6.11 12.97 -9.31
C THR A 54 -6.39 13.70 -8.01
N SER A 55 -7.53 14.39 -7.91
CA SER A 55 -7.99 14.94 -6.64
C SER A 55 -8.49 13.82 -5.73
N GLU A 56 -8.60 14.14 -4.43
CA GLU A 56 -9.16 13.22 -3.45
C GLU A 56 -10.62 12.84 -3.77
N ASP A 57 -11.36 13.72 -4.48
CA ASP A 57 -12.73 13.45 -4.95
C ASP A 57 -12.85 12.21 -5.84
N PHE A 58 -11.78 11.85 -6.58
CA PHE A 58 -11.78 10.63 -7.37
C PHE A 58 -11.85 9.38 -6.50
N ILE A 59 -11.13 9.37 -5.37
CA ILE A 59 -11.16 8.25 -4.43
C ILE A 59 -12.53 8.17 -3.76
N ILE A 60 -13.10 9.32 -3.37
CA ILE A 60 -14.48 9.37 -2.83
C ILE A 60 -15.46 8.79 -3.83
N GLY A 61 -15.49 9.33 -5.06
CA GLY A 61 -16.42 8.90 -6.09
C GLY A 61 -16.26 7.42 -6.47
N LEU A 62 -15.03 6.89 -6.44
CA LEU A 62 -14.79 5.47 -6.65
C LEU A 62 -15.37 4.62 -5.51
N VAL A 63 -15.14 4.99 -4.26
CA VAL A 63 -15.60 4.23 -3.08
C VAL A 63 -17.13 4.32 -2.96
N GLU A 64 -17.68 5.53 -3.02
CA GLU A 64 -19.13 5.77 -2.90
C GLU A 64 -19.90 5.13 -4.06
N GLY A 65 -19.40 5.29 -5.30
CA GLY A 65 -20.02 4.66 -6.47
C GLY A 65 -20.00 3.13 -6.39
N LEU A 66 -18.93 2.52 -5.87
CA LEU A 66 -18.89 1.07 -5.63
C LEU A 66 -19.87 0.65 -4.52
N GLU A 67 -19.95 1.40 -3.42
CA GLU A 67 -20.93 1.14 -2.35
C GLU A 67 -22.37 1.25 -2.87
N GLU A 68 -22.67 2.22 -3.72
CA GLU A 68 -24.01 2.40 -4.31
C GLU A 68 -24.40 1.21 -5.19
N GLU A 69 -23.49 0.72 -6.02
CA GLU A 69 -23.78 -0.34 -7.00
C GLU A 69 -23.80 -1.75 -6.38
N VAL A 70 -22.93 -2.04 -5.41
CA VAL A 70 -22.75 -3.40 -4.87
C VAL A 70 -22.98 -3.52 -3.35
N GLY A 71 -23.31 -2.41 -2.68
CA GLY A 71 -23.56 -2.38 -1.24
C GLY A 71 -22.37 -2.91 -0.43
N PRO A 72 -22.60 -3.72 0.62
CA PRO A 72 -21.54 -4.23 1.50
C PRO A 72 -20.42 -5.01 0.80
N ALA A 73 -20.66 -5.53 -0.40
CA ALA A 73 -19.65 -6.23 -1.20
C ALA A 73 -18.53 -5.31 -1.70
N SER A 74 -18.73 -3.99 -1.68
CA SER A 74 -17.73 -2.97 -2.02
C SER A 74 -16.42 -3.18 -1.26
N SER A 75 -16.50 -3.52 0.04
CA SER A 75 -15.36 -3.73 0.93
C SER A 75 -14.47 -4.87 0.46
N VAL A 76 -15.08 -5.99 0.05
CA VAL A 76 -14.40 -7.16 -0.49
C VAL A 76 -13.77 -6.84 -1.84
N ILE A 77 -14.50 -6.13 -2.71
CA ILE A 77 -13.99 -5.71 -4.02
C ILE A 77 -12.78 -4.78 -3.85
N MET A 78 -12.86 -3.76 -2.99
CA MET A 78 -11.77 -2.84 -2.70
C MET A 78 -10.56 -3.56 -2.11
N TYR A 79 -10.77 -4.55 -1.24
CA TYR A 79 -9.70 -5.42 -0.76
C TYR A 79 -9.04 -6.20 -1.90
N THR A 80 -9.82 -6.85 -2.76
CA THR A 80 -9.28 -7.61 -3.91
C THR A 80 -8.51 -6.70 -4.89
N ILE A 81 -9.02 -5.49 -5.16
CA ILE A 81 -8.30 -4.49 -5.96
C ILE A 81 -6.95 -4.16 -5.32
N GLY A 82 -6.94 -3.92 -4.00
CA GLY A 82 -5.72 -3.68 -3.25
C GLY A 82 -4.75 -4.86 -3.32
N GLU A 83 -5.23 -6.09 -3.17
CA GLU A 83 -4.40 -7.30 -3.23
C GLU A 83 -3.73 -7.46 -4.59
N GLU A 84 -4.48 -7.29 -5.68
CA GLU A 84 -3.94 -7.30 -7.04
C GLU A 84 -2.94 -6.17 -7.28
N TRP A 85 -3.19 -4.99 -6.72
CA TRP A 85 -2.24 -3.89 -6.75
C TRP A 85 -0.95 -4.25 -6.01
N GLY A 86 -1.04 -4.76 -4.78
CA GLY A 86 0.13 -5.17 -3.99
C GLY A 86 0.94 -6.29 -4.61
N ASN A 87 0.29 -7.25 -5.29
CA ASN A 87 0.98 -8.30 -6.03
C ASN A 87 1.82 -7.73 -7.19
N LYS A 88 1.25 -6.82 -7.98
CA LYS A 88 1.95 -6.17 -9.10
C LYS A 88 3.04 -5.22 -8.60
N ASP A 89 2.75 -4.47 -7.54
CA ASP A 89 3.69 -3.55 -6.92
C ASP A 89 4.89 -4.28 -6.32
N ALA A 90 4.70 -5.44 -5.67
CA ALA A 90 5.82 -6.24 -5.18
C ALA A 90 6.76 -6.73 -6.29
N ALA A 91 6.22 -7.12 -7.44
CA ALA A 91 7.02 -7.53 -8.59
C ALA A 91 7.82 -6.35 -9.15
N PHE A 92 7.15 -5.20 -9.34
CA PHE A 92 7.78 -3.96 -9.79
C PHE A 92 8.86 -3.47 -8.79
N PHE A 93 8.54 -3.47 -7.50
CA PHE A 93 9.43 -3.11 -6.40
C PHE A 93 10.71 -3.94 -6.42
N LYS A 94 10.57 -5.27 -6.52
CA LYS A 94 11.72 -6.16 -6.59
C LYS A 94 12.62 -5.82 -7.78
N GLU A 95 12.05 -5.60 -8.97
CA GLU A 95 12.82 -5.30 -10.18
C GLU A 95 13.62 -4.00 -10.04
N TRP A 96 12.97 -2.90 -9.65
CA TRP A 96 13.67 -1.62 -9.58
C TRP A 96 14.63 -1.57 -8.37
N PHE A 97 14.28 -2.20 -7.24
CA PHE A 97 15.13 -2.23 -6.05
C PHE A 97 16.45 -2.96 -6.32
N GLU A 98 16.38 -4.17 -6.89
CA GLU A 98 17.57 -4.98 -7.18
C GLU A 98 18.49 -4.29 -8.21
N LYS A 99 17.90 -3.55 -9.16
CA LYS A 99 18.64 -2.74 -10.13
C LYS A 99 19.30 -1.51 -9.50
N GLU A 100 18.62 -0.81 -8.61
CA GLU A 100 19.10 0.45 -8.01
C GLU A 100 20.18 0.20 -6.96
N TYR A 101 20.02 -0.85 -6.15
CA TYR A 101 20.92 -1.15 -5.02
C TYR A 101 21.90 -2.29 -5.30
N GLU A 102 21.85 -2.89 -6.50
CA GLU A 102 22.69 -4.02 -6.92
C GLU A 102 22.68 -5.16 -5.89
N ARG A 103 21.53 -5.38 -5.24
CA ARG A 103 21.37 -6.32 -4.14
C ARG A 103 20.00 -6.96 -4.12
N GLU A 104 19.97 -8.27 -3.88
CA GLU A 104 18.73 -9.01 -3.71
C GLU A 104 17.92 -8.52 -2.51
N VAL A 105 16.60 -8.45 -2.69
CA VAL A 105 15.63 -8.12 -1.65
C VAL A 105 15.84 -8.97 -0.38
N ARG A 106 16.15 -10.25 -0.55
CA ARG A 106 16.32 -11.22 0.54
C ARG A 106 17.59 -11.03 1.37
N GLN A 107 18.57 -10.33 0.82
CA GLN A 107 19.88 -10.11 1.46
C GLN A 107 19.99 -8.71 2.09
N THR A 108 18.89 -7.96 2.06
CA THR A 108 18.82 -6.57 2.50
C THR A 108 18.30 -6.49 3.93
N ASN A 109 18.74 -5.47 4.68
CA ASN A 109 18.14 -5.15 5.97
C ASN A 109 16.63 -4.88 5.80
N LEU A 110 15.79 -5.59 6.56
CA LEU A 110 14.34 -5.53 6.36
C LEU A 110 13.75 -4.13 6.56
N MET A 111 14.18 -3.38 7.58
CA MET A 111 13.64 -2.02 7.79
C MET A 111 14.00 -1.10 6.64
N PHE A 112 15.25 -1.17 6.16
CA PHE A 112 15.67 -0.38 4.99
C PHE A 112 14.85 -0.75 3.74
N LEU A 113 14.64 -2.05 3.51
CA LEU A 113 13.84 -2.53 2.39
C LEU A 113 12.40 -2.00 2.44
N LEU A 114 11.77 -2.09 3.62
CA LEU A 114 10.39 -1.67 3.83
C LEU A 114 10.24 -0.15 3.69
N GLU A 115 11.13 0.64 4.27
CA GLU A 115 11.13 2.10 4.07
C GLU A 115 11.33 2.47 2.59
N THR A 116 12.25 1.79 1.91
CA THR A 116 12.51 2.00 0.48
C THR A 116 11.31 1.67 -0.39
N TRP A 117 10.51 0.68 0.01
CA TRP A 117 9.25 0.34 -0.63
C TRP A 117 8.19 1.44 -0.44
N TRP A 118 8.10 2.03 0.76
CA TRP A 118 7.04 2.99 1.08
C TRP A 118 7.33 4.43 0.67
N TRP A 119 8.58 4.85 0.51
CA TRP A 119 8.91 6.23 0.10
C TRP A 119 8.27 6.67 -1.24
N PRO A 120 8.19 5.84 -2.29
CA PRO A 120 7.38 6.12 -3.48
C PRO A 120 5.91 6.47 -3.15
N PHE A 121 5.25 5.66 -2.32
CA PHE A 121 3.87 5.89 -1.90
C PHE A 121 3.71 7.21 -1.13
N THR A 122 4.66 7.52 -0.24
CA THR A 122 4.68 8.81 0.46
C THR A 122 4.84 9.98 -0.53
N SER A 123 5.69 9.83 -1.53
CA SER A 123 5.93 10.86 -2.57
C SER A 123 4.70 11.08 -3.44
N GLN A 124 3.93 10.01 -3.68
CA GLN A 124 2.67 10.00 -4.43
C GLN A 124 1.45 10.45 -3.61
N GLY A 125 1.60 10.67 -2.30
CA GLY A 125 0.53 11.18 -1.44
C GLY A 125 -0.38 10.10 -0.84
N TRP A 126 0.03 8.82 -0.83
CA TRP A 126 -0.73 7.73 -0.19
C TRP A 126 -0.59 7.69 1.35
N GLY A 127 0.11 8.66 1.93
CA GLY A 127 0.32 8.76 3.36
C GLY A 127 1.67 8.20 3.82
N ARG A 128 1.97 8.44 5.09
CA ARG A 128 3.19 7.99 5.77
C ARG A 128 2.87 6.75 6.58
N TRP A 129 3.86 5.94 6.86
CA TRP A 129 3.64 4.72 7.64
C TRP A 129 4.65 4.54 8.77
N GLU A 130 4.33 3.61 9.66
CA GLU A 130 5.23 3.02 10.62
C GLU A 130 4.93 1.52 10.66
N VAL A 131 5.99 0.70 10.65
CA VAL A 131 5.87 -0.76 10.70
C VAL A 131 6.44 -1.29 12.01
N ASP A 132 5.62 -2.03 12.76
CA ASP A 132 6.03 -2.73 13.97
C ASP A 132 6.32 -4.21 13.66
N LEU A 133 7.61 -4.55 13.68
CA LEU A 133 8.12 -5.90 13.42
C LEU A 133 8.44 -6.69 14.69
N SER A 134 8.14 -6.16 15.87
CA SER A 134 8.47 -6.80 17.17
C SER A 134 7.93 -8.23 17.26
N ASP A 135 6.74 -8.46 16.71
CA ASP A 135 6.04 -9.74 16.74
C ASP A 135 6.21 -10.60 15.48
N ARG A 136 7.10 -10.25 14.56
CA ARG A 136 7.27 -11.02 13.30
C ARG A 136 7.61 -12.49 13.54
N LYS A 137 8.28 -12.81 14.65
CA LYS A 137 8.62 -14.18 15.05
C LYS A 137 7.37 -15.01 15.38
N HIS A 138 6.30 -14.35 15.80
CA HIS A 138 4.99 -14.93 16.05
C HIS A 138 4.13 -15.00 14.77
N GLY A 139 4.64 -14.52 13.63
CA GLY A 139 3.98 -14.64 12.32
C GLY A 139 2.94 -13.56 12.03
N PHE A 140 3.02 -12.41 12.70
CA PHE A 140 2.21 -11.23 12.41
C PHE A 140 3.01 -9.95 12.61
N MET A 141 2.49 -8.83 12.11
CA MET A 141 3.05 -7.49 12.29
C MET A 141 1.94 -6.45 12.21
N PHE A 142 2.21 -5.25 12.73
CA PHE A 142 1.31 -4.11 12.64
C PHE A 142 1.86 -3.02 11.73
N ILE A 143 0.96 -2.30 11.07
CA ILE A 143 1.29 -1.08 10.33
C ILE A 143 0.38 0.03 10.84
N ASN A 144 0.97 1.17 11.18
CA ASN A 144 0.25 2.42 11.38
C ASN A 144 0.38 3.24 10.09
N LEU A 145 -0.74 3.66 9.51
CA LEU A 145 -0.79 4.53 8.34
C LEU A 145 -1.34 5.89 8.76
N PHE A 146 -0.52 6.91 8.58
CA PHE A 146 -0.83 8.30 8.80
C PHE A 146 -1.17 8.97 7.48
N ASP A 147 -2.06 9.97 7.54
CA ASP A 147 -2.41 10.77 6.37
C ASP A 147 -2.97 9.93 5.20
N SER A 148 -3.81 8.93 5.51
CA SER A 148 -4.43 8.04 4.52
C SER A 148 -5.23 8.83 3.47
N ALA A 149 -4.87 8.66 2.19
CA ALA A 149 -5.57 9.26 1.05
C ALA A 149 -7.03 8.79 0.89
N VAL A 150 -7.43 7.72 1.61
CA VAL A 150 -8.80 7.20 1.58
C VAL A 150 -9.57 7.69 2.80
N ALA A 151 -9.08 7.41 4.01
CA ALA A 151 -9.85 7.65 5.22
C ALA A 151 -9.90 9.11 5.65
N ARG A 152 -8.86 9.92 5.36
CA ARG A 152 -8.94 11.37 5.64
C ARG A 152 -10.00 12.05 4.78
N THR A 153 -10.22 11.52 3.59
CA THR A 153 -11.09 12.09 2.58
C THR A 153 -12.56 11.78 2.85
N LEU A 154 -12.87 10.53 3.23
CA LEU A 154 -14.24 10.09 3.54
C LEU A 154 -14.81 10.68 4.84
N GLY A 155 -13.95 11.11 5.77
CA GLY A 155 -14.38 11.62 7.07
C GLY A 155 -14.88 10.53 8.03
N ASP A 156 -15.58 10.93 9.09
CA ASP A 156 -16.08 10.02 10.13
C ASP A 156 -17.33 9.27 9.65
N VAL A 157 -17.17 7.98 9.38
CA VAL A 157 -18.27 7.07 8.98
C VAL A 157 -18.48 5.94 9.99
N GLY A 158 -17.81 5.99 11.14
CA GLY A 158 -17.96 5.03 12.24
C GLY A 158 -17.47 3.60 11.98
N LYS A 159 -16.85 3.34 10.82
CA LYS A 159 -16.32 2.01 10.44
C LYS A 159 -14.99 2.12 9.68
N PRO A 160 -14.13 1.08 9.69
CA PRO A 160 -12.95 1.02 8.83
C PRO A 160 -13.30 1.15 7.34
N VAL A 161 -12.48 1.86 6.57
CA VAL A 161 -12.72 2.13 5.12
C VAL A 161 -11.49 1.93 4.25
N CYS A 162 -10.30 1.71 4.82
CA CYS A 162 -9.06 1.54 4.07
C CYS A 162 -8.87 0.10 3.55
N TYR A 163 -9.93 -0.51 3.01
CA TYR A 163 -9.89 -1.87 2.48
C TYR A 163 -8.86 -2.05 1.36
N ILE A 164 -8.68 -1.03 0.52
CA ILE A 164 -7.67 -1.04 -0.53
C ILE A 164 -6.24 -1.10 0.04
N TYR A 165 -5.97 -0.44 1.16
CA TYR A 165 -4.66 -0.55 1.84
C TYR A 165 -4.48 -1.91 2.49
N ALA A 166 -5.54 -2.45 3.13
CA ALA A 166 -5.49 -3.80 3.68
C ALA A 166 -5.16 -4.82 2.58
N GLY A 167 -5.82 -4.74 1.43
CA GLY A 167 -5.49 -5.52 0.24
C GLY A 167 -4.05 -5.32 -0.24
N LEU A 168 -3.62 -4.06 -0.41
CA LEU A 168 -2.26 -3.69 -0.84
C LEU A 168 -1.21 -4.35 0.06
N PHE A 169 -1.37 -4.25 1.37
CA PHE A 169 -0.49 -4.88 2.34
C PHE A 169 -0.53 -6.41 2.23
N ALA A 170 -1.71 -7.01 2.14
CA ALA A 170 -1.84 -8.46 2.00
C ALA A 170 -1.11 -8.99 0.76
N GLY A 171 -1.34 -8.37 -0.41
CA GLY A 171 -0.70 -8.76 -1.67
C GLY A 171 0.82 -8.56 -1.63
N PHE A 172 1.27 -7.36 -1.26
CA PHE A 172 2.70 -7.05 -1.25
C PHE A 172 3.49 -7.98 -0.32
N PHE A 173 3.03 -8.13 0.94
CA PHE A 173 3.74 -8.94 1.91
C PHE A 173 3.65 -10.43 1.59
N SER A 174 2.56 -10.90 0.98
CA SER A 174 2.46 -12.29 0.49
C SER A 174 3.54 -12.60 -0.53
N CYS A 175 3.76 -11.70 -1.50
CA CYS A 175 4.83 -11.82 -2.48
C CYS A 175 6.21 -11.77 -1.81
N LEU A 176 6.42 -10.83 -0.87
CA LEU A 176 7.69 -10.62 -0.20
C LEU A 176 8.14 -11.87 0.58
N VAL A 177 7.24 -12.48 1.35
CA VAL A 177 7.55 -13.66 2.19
C VAL A 177 7.33 -15.00 1.48
N LYS A 178 6.76 -14.98 0.27
CA LYS A 178 6.34 -16.16 -0.51
C LYS A 178 5.41 -17.11 0.26
N LYS A 179 4.45 -16.55 0.98
CA LYS A 179 3.39 -17.28 1.70
C LYS A 179 2.11 -16.45 1.64
N PRO A 180 0.93 -17.09 1.62
CA PRO A 180 -0.33 -16.35 1.70
C PRO A 180 -0.44 -15.65 3.05
N LEU A 181 -0.52 -14.32 3.01
CA LEU A 181 -0.85 -13.45 4.13
C LEU A 181 -2.15 -12.72 3.84
N SER A 182 -2.84 -12.32 4.90
CA SER A 182 -4.03 -11.51 4.86
C SER A 182 -3.83 -10.30 5.76
N CYS A 183 -4.69 -9.29 5.60
CA CYS A 183 -4.62 -8.06 6.37
C CYS A 183 -6.01 -7.61 6.80
N ILE A 184 -6.11 -6.94 7.95
CA ILE A 184 -7.33 -6.29 8.42
C ILE A 184 -7.01 -4.91 9.00
N GLU A 185 -7.90 -3.94 8.77
CA GLU A 185 -7.86 -2.64 9.42
C GLU A 185 -8.58 -2.72 10.78
N LEU A 186 -7.83 -2.52 11.86
CA LEU A 186 -8.31 -2.59 13.24
C LEU A 186 -8.87 -1.26 13.75
N GLN A 187 -8.34 -0.15 13.24
CA GLN A 187 -8.75 1.21 13.57
C GLN A 187 -8.54 2.12 12.36
N CYS A 188 -9.32 3.18 12.24
CA CYS A 188 -9.30 4.07 11.08
C CYS A 188 -9.55 5.53 11.46
N TYR A 189 -9.01 6.48 10.68
CA TYR A 189 -9.39 7.89 10.76
C TYR A 189 -10.91 8.09 10.70
N SER A 190 -11.60 7.26 9.91
CA SER A 190 -13.05 7.30 9.76
C SER A 190 -13.82 6.82 10.98
N MET A 191 -13.14 6.49 12.07
CA MET A 191 -13.71 6.15 13.38
C MET A 191 -13.35 7.20 14.45
N GLY A 192 -12.81 8.36 14.04
CA GLY A 192 -12.32 9.41 14.94
C GLY A 192 -10.89 9.21 15.44
N GLU A 193 -10.16 8.22 14.91
CA GLU A 193 -8.78 7.94 15.31
C GLU A 193 -7.76 8.84 14.61
N THR A 194 -6.53 8.89 15.14
CA THR A 194 -5.45 9.75 14.61
C THR A 194 -4.60 9.11 13.52
N TYR A 195 -4.82 7.83 13.23
CA TYR A 195 -4.18 7.03 12.19
C TYR A 195 -4.96 5.73 11.96
N CYS A 196 -4.73 5.11 10.79
CA CYS A 196 -5.26 3.78 10.48
C CYS A 196 -4.30 2.70 10.96
N LYS A 197 -4.78 1.66 11.64
CA LYS A 197 -3.95 0.56 12.15
C LYS A 197 -4.31 -0.74 11.47
N PHE A 198 -3.31 -1.42 10.93
CA PHE A 198 -3.47 -2.68 10.20
C PHE A 198 -2.75 -3.80 10.90
N LEU A 199 -3.34 -4.98 10.85
CA LEU A 199 -2.73 -6.24 11.28
C LEU A 199 -2.52 -7.13 10.04
N ILE A 200 -1.30 -7.61 9.86
CA ILE A 200 -0.95 -8.56 8.80
C ILE A 200 -0.56 -9.88 9.45
N GLY A 201 -1.07 -10.99 8.92
CA GLY A 201 -0.81 -12.33 9.42
C GLY A 201 -1.31 -13.41 8.47
N ASN A 202 -1.24 -14.67 8.89
CA ASN A 202 -1.94 -15.73 8.17
C ASN A 202 -3.47 -15.58 8.33
N LYS A 203 -4.22 -16.25 7.45
CA LYS A 203 -5.69 -16.19 7.44
C LYS A 203 -6.31 -16.46 8.83
N ASP A 204 -5.87 -17.51 9.52
CA ASP A 204 -6.42 -17.87 10.85
C ASP A 204 -6.31 -16.73 11.87
N ARG A 205 -5.21 -15.98 11.87
CA ARG A 205 -5.02 -14.83 12.76
C ARG A 205 -5.90 -13.66 12.38
N ILE A 206 -6.06 -13.42 11.08
CA ILE A 206 -6.91 -12.34 10.59
C ILE A 206 -8.38 -12.65 10.88
N ASP A 207 -8.81 -13.89 10.69
CA ASP A 207 -10.16 -14.34 11.03
C ASP A 207 -10.41 -14.21 12.55
N ALA A 208 -9.40 -14.50 13.39
CA ALA A 208 -9.47 -14.26 14.84
C ALA A 208 -9.59 -12.79 15.21
N ALA A 209 -8.79 -11.92 14.60
CA ALA A 209 -8.87 -10.48 14.82
C ALA A 209 -10.23 -9.91 14.38
N ALA A 210 -10.73 -10.34 13.22
CA ALA A 210 -12.04 -9.94 12.71
C ALA A 210 -13.17 -10.34 13.66
N PHE A 211 -13.12 -11.57 14.19
CA PHE A 211 -14.08 -12.02 15.20
C PHE A 211 -14.05 -11.13 16.45
N TRP A 212 -12.87 -10.85 17.01
CA TRP A 212 -12.76 -9.99 18.19
C TRP A 212 -13.21 -8.56 17.92
N GLN A 213 -12.90 -8.01 16.74
CA GLN A 213 -13.36 -6.69 16.33
C GLN A 213 -14.89 -6.62 16.26
N ASN A 214 -15.53 -7.65 15.70
CA ASN A 214 -16.99 -7.77 15.64
C ASN A 214 -17.63 -7.89 17.03
N GLU A 215 -16.92 -8.48 18.01
CA GLU A 215 -17.32 -8.52 19.42
C GLU A 215 -17.05 -7.20 20.17
N GLY A 216 -16.56 -6.17 19.48
CA GLY A 216 -16.31 -4.83 20.05
C GLY A 216 -14.92 -4.66 20.69
N ALA A 217 -13.98 -5.57 20.45
CA ALA A 217 -12.60 -5.39 20.91
C ALA A 217 -11.91 -4.24 20.19
N THR A 218 -11.19 -3.40 20.94
CA THR A 218 -10.39 -2.31 20.36
C THR A 218 -9.14 -2.85 19.68
N ALA A 219 -8.49 -2.02 18.84
CA ALA A 219 -7.20 -2.38 18.25
C ALA A 219 -6.12 -2.73 19.29
N ASN A 220 -6.15 -2.08 20.46
CA ASN A 220 -5.24 -2.38 21.57
C ASN A 220 -5.57 -3.73 22.25
N ASP A 221 -6.86 -4.07 22.39
CA ASP A 221 -7.28 -5.37 22.94
C ASP A 221 -6.86 -6.49 22.01
N ILE A 222 -7.07 -6.33 20.70
CA ILE A 222 -6.67 -7.29 19.67
C ILE A 222 -5.16 -7.46 19.66
N GLN A 223 -4.38 -6.36 19.73
CA GLN A 223 -2.92 -6.44 19.82
C GLN A 223 -2.47 -7.24 21.05
N ARG A 224 -3.03 -6.97 22.23
CA ARG A 224 -2.70 -7.72 23.45
C ARG A 224 -3.02 -9.21 23.32
N ARG A 225 -4.17 -9.57 22.76
CA ARG A 225 -4.57 -10.96 22.50
C ARG A 225 -3.65 -11.67 21.50
N MET A 226 -3.22 -10.97 20.45
CA MET A 226 -2.26 -11.51 19.49
C MET A 226 -0.90 -11.80 20.14
N GLN A 227 -0.45 -10.90 21.01
CA GLN A 227 0.81 -11.02 21.75
C GLN A 227 0.77 -12.10 22.85
N SER A 228 -0.39 -12.33 23.49
CA SER A 228 -0.57 -13.43 24.45
C SER A 228 -0.69 -14.80 23.78
N GLY A 229 -0.88 -14.85 22.46
CA GLY A 229 -1.00 -16.08 21.69
C GLY A 229 -2.41 -16.68 21.68
N ASP A 230 -3.44 -15.89 22.00
CA ASP A 230 -4.83 -16.31 21.95
C ASP A 230 -5.21 -16.75 20.52
N ARG A 231 -5.99 -17.82 20.41
CA ARG A 231 -6.55 -18.30 19.13
C ARG A 231 -8.05 -18.52 19.27
N LEU A 232 -8.78 -18.37 18.15
CA LEU A 232 -10.15 -18.87 18.08
C LEU A 232 -10.13 -20.38 18.39
N LYS A 233 -10.99 -20.79 19.32
CA LYS A 233 -11.22 -22.20 19.65
C LYS A 233 -12.14 -22.84 18.63
#